data_AF-A0A962SX75-F1
#
_entry.id   AF-A0A962SX75-F1
#
_cell.length_a   1.000
_cell.length_b   1.000
_cell.length_c   1.000
_cell.angle_alpha   90.00
_cell.angle_beta   90.00
_cell.angle_gamma   90.00
#
_symmetry.space_group_name_H-M   'P 1'
#
loop_
_entity.id
_entity.type
_entity.pdbx_description
1 polymer ?
#
loop_
_entity_poly.entity_id
_entity_poly.type
_entity_poly.pdbx_seq_one_letter_code
_entity_poly.pdbx_strand_id
1 'polypeptide(L)'
;TPGSMPPDSVHIDQEGVLLDNVPLVSAGQFREQDLLARLGAGPWPARNAKQNLADLQAQIAANEKGARELRRMVAHFSSDTVHAYMRHVQDNAAEQVRRALDRLSDGAFAYEMDNGAVIRVAIRLDHARRTARIDFTGTSPQQPNNFNAPRAVCLAAVLYVFRTLVDDDIPLNAGCLRPLDIVIPPGCLLDPRPPAAVVAGNVETS
;
A
#
# COMPACT_ATOMS: atom_id res chain seq x y z
N THR A 1 1.45 -13.35 19.62
CA THR A 1 2.69 -13.04 20.38
C THR A 1 2.74 -11.56 20.74
N PRO A 2 3.62 -11.11 21.65
CA PRO A 2 3.99 -9.70 21.77
C PRO A 2 4.65 -9.14 20.49
N GLY A 3 4.37 -7.87 20.14
CA GLY A 3 5.06 -7.19 19.02
C GLY A 3 4.28 -6.89 17.74
N SER A 4 2.94 -6.97 17.73
CA SER A 4 2.06 -6.67 16.57
C SER A 4 2.21 -7.55 15.33
N MET A 5 3.30 -8.31 15.18
CA MET A 5 3.57 -9.20 14.05
C MET A 5 3.80 -10.63 14.55
N PRO A 6 2.77 -11.49 14.61
CA PRO A 6 2.93 -12.88 15.02
C PRO A 6 3.74 -13.69 13.99
N PRO A 7 4.93 -14.19 14.33
CA PRO A 7 5.85 -14.82 13.36
C PRO A 7 5.33 -16.15 12.81
N ASP A 8 4.52 -16.86 13.58
CA ASP A 8 4.04 -18.21 13.25
C ASP A 8 2.61 -18.22 12.68
N SER A 9 2.11 -17.07 12.22
CA SER A 9 0.76 -16.99 11.67
C SER A 9 0.69 -17.65 10.29
N VAL A 10 -0.36 -18.45 10.09
CA VAL A 10 -0.67 -19.17 8.84
C VAL A 10 -2.02 -18.75 8.26
N HIS A 11 -2.83 -18.03 9.06
CA HIS A 11 -4.15 -17.55 8.71
C HIS A 11 -4.35 -16.11 9.20
N ILE A 12 -5.04 -15.27 8.43
CA ILE A 12 -5.22 -13.84 8.71
C ILE A 12 -5.83 -13.58 10.11
N ASP A 13 -6.77 -14.42 10.54
CA ASP A 13 -7.40 -14.30 11.86
C ASP A 13 -6.39 -14.41 13.01
N GLN A 14 -5.23 -15.03 12.81
CA GLN A 14 -4.18 -15.15 13.83
C GLN A 14 -3.36 -13.85 13.97
N GLU A 15 -3.58 -12.86 13.10
CA GLU A 15 -2.85 -11.59 13.04
C GLU A 15 -3.51 -10.48 13.86
N GLY A 16 -4.54 -10.81 14.66
CA GLY A 16 -5.16 -9.91 15.61
C GLY A 16 -6.54 -9.43 15.18
N VAL A 17 -6.82 -8.15 15.44
CA VAL A 17 -8.13 -7.55 15.17
C VAL A 17 -8.22 -7.14 13.71
N LEU A 18 -9.18 -7.72 12.99
CA LEU A 18 -9.48 -7.37 11.59
C LEU A 18 -10.64 -6.38 11.53
N LEU A 19 -10.40 -5.22 10.92
CA LEU A 19 -11.40 -4.18 10.72
C LEU A 19 -11.68 -4.02 9.21
N ASP A 20 -12.80 -4.56 8.74
CA ASP A 20 -13.25 -4.39 7.36
C ASP A 20 -14.17 -3.17 7.25
N ASN A 21 -13.63 -2.07 6.71
CA ASN A 21 -14.37 -0.84 6.38
C ASN A 21 -15.30 -0.32 7.50
N VAL A 22 -14.87 -0.46 8.75
CA VAL A 22 -15.67 -0.08 9.91
C VAL A 22 -15.73 1.45 10.04
N PRO A 23 -16.92 2.08 10.05
CA PRO A 23 -17.02 3.53 10.20
C PRO A 23 -16.68 3.96 11.63
N LEU A 24 -15.62 4.76 11.78
CA LEU A 24 -15.14 5.25 13.08
C LEU A 24 -15.90 6.49 13.58
N VAL A 25 -16.38 7.33 12.66
CA VAL A 25 -17.16 8.53 12.95
C VAL A 25 -18.41 8.52 12.08
N SER A 26 -19.56 8.82 12.66
CA SER A 26 -20.82 8.98 11.93
C SER A 26 -21.56 10.21 12.45
N ALA A 27 -22.05 11.07 11.55
CA ALA A 27 -22.73 12.32 11.90
C ALA A 27 -21.95 13.19 12.93
N GLY A 28 -20.62 13.23 12.81
CA GLY A 28 -19.74 13.98 13.74
C GLY A 28 -19.51 13.31 15.10
N GLN A 29 -20.05 12.11 15.33
CA GLN A 29 -19.88 11.37 16.58
C GLN A 29 -18.91 10.21 16.41
N PHE A 30 -17.89 10.17 17.27
CA PHE A 30 -16.93 9.07 17.32
C PHE A 30 -17.56 7.82 17.97
N ARG A 31 -17.49 6.68 17.28
CA ARG A 31 -18.12 5.42 17.68
C ARG A 31 -17.23 4.61 18.64
N GLU A 32 -16.81 5.26 19.73
CA GLU A 32 -15.84 4.72 20.68
C GLU A 32 -16.24 3.36 21.26
N GLN A 33 -17.49 3.23 21.75
CA GLN A 33 -17.96 1.98 22.37
C GLN A 33 -18.00 0.80 21.39
N ASP A 34 -18.42 1.03 20.15
CA ASP A 34 -18.44 0.00 19.09
C ASP A 34 -17.01 -0.43 18.75
N LEU A 35 -16.10 0.52 18.63
CA LEU A 35 -14.69 0.24 18.37
C LEU A 35 -14.02 -0.51 19.53
N LEU A 36 -14.26 -0.11 20.77
CA LEU A 36 -13.76 -0.84 21.95
C LEU A 36 -14.29 -2.26 22.01
N ALA A 37 -15.58 -2.46 21.71
CA ALA A 37 -16.17 -3.80 21.64
C ALA A 37 -15.49 -4.66 20.56
N ARG A 38 -15.21 -4.10 19.38
CA ARG A 38 -14.48 -4.80 18.30
C ARG A 38 -13.04 -5.11 18.67
N LEU A 39 -12.33 -4.16 19.28
CA LEU A 39 -10.95 -4.33 19.74
C LEU A 39 -10.84 -5.39 20.85
N GLY A 40 -11.88 -5.53 21.69
CA GLY A 40 -11.96 -6.53 22.75
C GLY A 40 -12.58 -7.88 22.33
N ALA A 41 -13.02 -8.02 21.08
CA ALA A 41 -13.71 -9.21 20.59
C ALA A 41 -12.75 -10.22 19.94
N GLY A 42 -13.25 -11.44 19.76
CA GLY A 42 -12.57 -12.50 19.03
C GLY A 42 -11.48 -13.22 19.84
N PRO A 43 -10.83 -14.23 19.23
CA PRO A 43 -9.79 -15.03 19.89
C PRO A 43 -8.49 -14.26 20.14
N TRP A 44 -8.24 -13.17 19.42
CA TRP A 44 -7.00 -12.38 19.48
C TRP A 44 -7.26 -10.89 19.71
N PRO A 45 -7.80 -10.50 20.88
CA PRO A 45 -8.17 -9.12 21.17
C PRO A 45 -6.95 -8.20 21.29
N ALA A 46 -7.18 -6.91 21.06
CA ALA A 46 -6.18 -5.87 21.25
C ALA A 46 -5.77 -5.76 22.72
N ARG A 47 -4.47 -5.91 22.99
CA ARG A 47 -3.92 -5.89 24.35
C ARG A 47 -3.88 -4.49 24.97
N ASN A 48 -3.85 -3.45 24.13
CA ASN A 48 -3.86 -2.06 24.58
C ASN A 48 -4.88 -1.24 23.77
N ALA A 49 -6.15 -1.62 23.87
CA ALA A 49 -7.25 -0.99 23.14
C ALA A 49 -7.33 0.53 23.38
N LYS A 50 -6.94 1.02 24.56
CA LYS A 50 -6.90 2.46 24.86
C LYS A 50 -5.86 3.19 24.01
N GLN A 51 -4.67 2.62 23.82
CA GLN A 51 -3.67 3.19 22.91
C GLN A 51 -4.16 3.15 21.47
N ASN A 52 -4.72 2.01 21.02
CA ASN A 52 -5.28 1.92 19.67
C ASN A 52 -6.36 2.98 19.43
N LEU A 53 -7.20 3.25 20.43
CA LEU A 53 -8.21 4.29 20.36
C LEU A 53 -7.60 5.69 20.20
N ALA A 54 -6.58 6.01 21.00
CA ALA A 54 -5.88 7.28 20.93
C ALA A 54 -5.21 7.49 19.56
N ASP A 55 -4.57 6.45 19.01
CA ASP A 55 -3.95 6.50 17.68
C ASP A 55 -4.99 6.75 16.58
N LEU A 56 -6.15 6.07 16.65
CA LEU A 56 -7.26 6.27 15.70
C LEU A 56 -7.87 7.67 15.82
N GLN A 57 -8.03 8.20 17.03
CA GLN A 57 -8.49 9.57 17.24
C GLN A 57 -7.50 10.59 16.67
N ALA A 58 -6.20 10.36 16.82
CA ALA A 58 -5.17 11.21 16.22
C ALA A 58 -5.24 11.20 14.67
N GLN A 59 -5.42 10.02 14.06
CA GLN A 59 -5.61 9.89 12.61
C GLN A 59 -6.89 10.60 12.12
N ILE A 60 -8.00 10.48 12.86
CA ILE A 60 -9.25 11.20 12.56
C ILE A 60 -9.04 12.72 12.61
N ALA A 61 -8.34 13.23 13.64
CA ALA A 61 -8.06 14.65 13.78
C ALA A 61 -7.17 15.18 12.63
N ALA A 62 -6.16 14.41 12.23
CA ALA A 62 -5.31 14.72 11.08
C ALA A 62 -6.12 14.79 9.78
N ASN A 63 -7.00 13.80 9.54
CA ASN A 63 -7.88 13.78 8.37
C ASN A 63 -8.88 14.94 8.36
N GLU A 64 -9.46 15.29 9.50
CA GLU A 64 -10.38 16.44 9.61
C GLU A 64 -9.66 17.76 9.35
N LYS A 65 -8.41 17.92 9.82
CA LYS A 65 -7.58 19.07 9.46
C LYS A 65 -7.36 19.11 7.93
N GLY A 66 -7.00 18.00 7.31
CA GLY A 66 -6.84 17.90 5.85
C GLY A 66 -8.12 18.27 5.09
N ALA A 67 -9.26 17.72 5.51
CA ALA A 67 -10.57 18.02 4.91
C ALA A 67 -10.93 19.51 5.03
N ARG A 68 -10.67 20.13 6.18
CA ARG A 68 -10.89 21.56 6.39
C ARG A 68 -10.01 22.42 5.48
N GLU A 69 -8.71 22.10 5.35
CA GLU A 69 -7.83 22.87 4.45
C GLU A 69 -8.23 22.68 2.98
N LEU A 70 -8.63 21.48 2.55
CA LEU A 70 -9.18 21.26 1.22
C LEU A 70 -10.44 22.10 0.96
N ARG A 71 -11.39 22.15 1.91
CA ARG A 71 -12.58 23.00 1.79
C ARG A 71 -12.22 24.49 1.69
N ARG A 72 -11.21 24.96 2.43
CA ARG A 72 -10.70 26.33 2.32
C ARG A 72 -10.10 26.61 0.95
N MET A 73 -9.29 25.69 0.43
CA MET A 73 -8.74 25.81 -0.93
C MET A 73 -9.85 25.88 -1.97
N VAL A 74 -10.87 25.03 -1.87
CA VAL A 74 -12.03 25.04 -2.78
C VAL A 74 -12.81 26.35 -2.67
N ALA A 75 -13.03 26.88 -1.46
CA ALA A 75 -13.71 28.16 -1.27
C ALA A 75 -12.92 29.34 -1.88
N HIS A 76 -11.59 29.28 -1.85
CA HIS A 76 -10.74 30.35 -2.36
C HIS A 76 -10.47 30.25 -3.87
N PHE A 77 -10.26 29.04 -4.40
CA PHE A 77 -9.83 28.81 -5.78
C PHE A 77 -10.90 28.21 -6.69
N SER A 78 -12.07 27.83 -6.15
CA SER A 78 -13.10 26.97 -6.77
C SER A 78 -12.71 25.48 -6.86
N SER A 79 -13.74 24.64 -6.94
CA SER A 79 -13.59 23.18 -7.07
C SER A 79 -12.87 22.80 -8.36
N ASP A 80 -13.20 23.46 -9.47
CA ASP A 80 -12.66 23.13 -10.79
C ASP A 80 -11.14 23.38 -10.85
N THR A 81 -10.68 24.50 -10.29
CA THR A 81 -9.25 24.81 -10.19
C THR A 81 -8.52 23.80 -9.31
N VAL A 82 -9.05 23.47 -8.13
CA VAL A 82 -8.42 22.49 -7.23
C VAL A 82 -8.29 21.14 -7.92
N HIS A 83 -9.35 20.66 -8.57
CA HIS A 83 -9.30 19.41 -9.33
C HIS A 83 -8.31 19.46 -10.50
N ALA A 84 -8.21 20.60 -11.21
CA ALA A 84 -7.23 20.77 -12.28
C ALA A 84 -5.80 20.63 -11.75
N TYR A 85 -5.46 21.30 -10.65
CA TYR A 85 -4.14 21.21 -10.05
C TYR A 85 -3.84 19.82 -9.47
N MET A 86 -4.84 19.11 -8.90
CA MET A 86 -4.66 17.71 -8.50
C MET A 86 -4.25 16.84 -9.70
N ARG A 87 -4.86 17.05 -10.88
CA ARG A 87 -4.46 16.35 -12.11
C ARG A 87 -3.05 16.75 -12.55
N HIS A 88 -2.73 18.03 -12.56
CA HIS A 88 -1.39 18.51 -12.91
C HIS A 88 -0.28 17.93 -12.02
N VAL A 89 -0.53 17.81 -10.71
CA VAL A 89 0.42 17.18 -9.77
C VAL A 89 0.65 15.72 -10.12
N GLN A 90 -0.42 14.98 -10.42
CA GLN A 90 -0.26 13.59 -10.86
C GLN A 90 0.43 13.52 -12.22
N ASP A 91 0.14 14.43 -13.16
CA ASP A 91 0.67 14.42 -14.53
C ASP A 91 2.18 14.68 -14.52
N ASN A 92 2.61 15.62 -13.68
CA ASN A 92 4.02 15.85 -13.41
C ASN A 92 4.69 14.60 -12.85
N ALA A 93 4.08 13.94 -11.87
CA ALA A 93 4.63 12.71 -11.29
C ALA A 93 4.77 11.58 -12.33
N ALA A 94 3.78 11.41 -13.20
CA ALA A 94 3.85 10.47 -14.31
C ALA A 94 5.00 10.81 -15.27
N GLU A 95 5.15 12.09 -15.62
CA GLU A 95 6.20 12.55 -16.53
C GLU A 95 7.61 12.34 -15.95
N GLN A 96 7.82 12.56 -14.66
CA GLN A 96 9.13 12.30 -14.05
C GLN A 96 9.49 10.81 -14.07
N VAL A 97 8.52 9.92 -13.83
CA VAL A 97 8.77 8.48 -13.98
C VAL A 97 9.13 8.15 -15.42
N ARG A 98 8.43 8.71 -16.42
CA ARG A 98 8.79 8.51 -17.84
C ARG A 98 10.23 8.91 -18.15
N ARG A 99 10.71 10.02 -17.59
CA ARG A 99 12.12 10.46 -17.74
C ARG A 99 13.10 9.51 -17.10
N ALA A 100 12.76 8.93 -15.94
CA ALA A 100 13.58 7.90 -15.32
C ALA A 100 13.64 6.66 -16.23
N LEU A 101 12.52 6.24 -16.84
CA LEU A 101 12.47 5.09 -17.76
C LEU A 101 13.39 5.26 -18.97
N ASP A 102 13.55 6.48 -19.50
CA ASP A 102 14.42 6.76 -20.65
C ASP A 102 15.90 6.40 -20.39
N ARG A 103 16.31 6.30 -19.11
CA ARG A 103 17.67 5.99 -18.67
C ARG A 103 17.85 4.52 -18.28
N LEU A 104 16.79 3.73 -18.28
CA LEU A 104 16.82 2.33 -17.88
C LEU A 104 17.02 1.43 -19.11
N SER A 105 17.32 0.17 -18.84
CA SER A 105 17.34 -0.90 -19.84
C SER A 105 16.52 -2.07 -19.33
N ASP A 106 16.08 -2.92 -20.26
CA ASP A 106 15.44 -4.19 -19.93
C ASP A 106 16.28 -5.01 -18.93
N GLY A 107 15.61 -5.69 -18.01
CA GLY A 107 16.27 -6.49 -17.01
C GLY A 107 15.37 -7.56 -16.43
N ALA A 108 15.99 -8.58 -15.82
CA ALA A 108 15.27 -9.57 -15.03
C ALA A 108 16.12 -9.95 -13.82
N PHE A 109 15.45 -10.20 -12.70
CA PHE A 109 16.09 -10.62 -11.47
C PHE A 109 15.24 -11.65 -10.75
N ALA A 110 15.90 -12.57 -10.06
CA ALA A 110 15.27 -13.54 -9.18
C ALA A 110 15.97 -13.47 -7.83
N TYR A 111 15.20 -13.24 -6.78
CA TYR A 111 15.67 -13.18 -5.40
C TYR A 111 15.14 -14.39 -4.64
N GLU A 112 16.03 -15.24 -4.16
CA GLU A 112 15.71 -16.35 -3.27
C GLU A 112 15.75 -15.86 -1.82
N MET A 113 14.63 -16.02 -1.12
CA MET A 113 14.47 -15.66 0.28
C MET A 113 14.99 -16.80 1.19
N ASP A 114 15.26 -16.49 2.45
CA ASP A 114 15.78 -17.46 3.42
C ASP A 114 14.86 -18.69 3.63
N ASN A 115 13.56 -18.55 3.34
CA ASN A 115 12.57 -19.63 3.41
C ASN A 115 12.45 -20.45 2.11
N GLY A 116 13.31 -20.19 1.10
CA GLY A 116 13.31 -20.85 -0.20
C GLY A 116 12.27 -20.35 -1.19
N ALA A 117 11.42 -19.38 -0.81
CA ALA A 117 10.54 -18.71 -1.77
C ALA A 117 11.37 -17.82 -2.71
N VAL A 118 10.93 -17.66 -3.95
CA VAL A 118 11.64 -16.86 -4.96
C VAL A 118 10.72 -15.78 -5.48
N ILE A 119 11.15 -14.53 -5.36
CA ILE A 119 10.51 -13.39 -6.04
C ILE A 119 11.20 -13.20 -7.38
N ARG A 120 10.44 -13.20 -8.47
CA ARG A 120 10.95 -12.94 -9.82
C ARG A 120 10.36 -11.65 -10.33
N VAL A 121 11.17 -10.84 -10.98
CA VAL A 121 10.71 -9.65 -11.67
C VAL A 121 11.43 -9.53 -13.01
N ALA A 122 10.67 -9.26 -14.07
CA ALA A 122 11.19 -8.87 -15.37
C ALA A 122 10.65 -7.48 -15.72
N ILE A 123 11.54 -6.56 -16.07
CA ILE A 123 11.19 -5.21 -16.50
C ILE A 123 11.46 -5.10 -17.99
N ARG A 124 10.42 -4.71 -18.74
CA ARG A 124 10.47 -4.49 -20.19
C ARG A 124 10.07 -3.07 -20.51
N LEU A 125 10.92 -2.33 -21.20
CA LEU A 125 10.70 -0.93 -21.54
C LEU A 125 10.13 -0.80 -22.96
N ASP A 126 9.13 0.05 -23.11
CA ASP A 126 8.71 0.59 -24.38
C ASP A 126 9.15 2.06 -24.43
N HIS A 127 10.32 2.31 -25.04
CA HIS A 127 10.88 3.66 -25.14
C HIS A 127 10.06 4.59 -26.04
N ALA A 128 9.29 4.06 -27.00
CA ALA A 128 8.45 4.89 -27.86
C ALA A 128 7.24 5.43 -27.08
N ARG A 129 6.63 4.59 -26.24
CA ARG A 129 5.50 4.97 -25.38
C ARG A 129 5.93 5.53 -24.03
N ARG A 130 7.22 5.40 -23.70
CA ARG A 130 7.83 5.75 -22.40
C ARG A 130 7.08 5.06 -21.25
N THR A 131 6.89 3.76 -21.38
CA THR A 131 6.20 2.91 -20.40
C THR A 131 7.06 1.70 -20.05
N ALA A 132 6.84 1.14 -18.86
CA ALA A 132 7.52 -0.08 -18.43
C ALA A 132 6.50 -1.14 -18.03
N ARG A 133 6.71 -2.38 -18.49
CA ARG A 133 6.00 -3.55 -17.98
C ARG A 133 6.86 -4.22 -16.92
N ILE A 134 6.34 -4.31 -15.70
CA ILE A 134 6.97 -4.94 -14.55
C ILE A 134 6.21 -6.24 -14.28
N ASP A 135 6.83 -7.36 -14.64
CA ASP A 135 6.20 -8.67 -14.66
C ASP A 135 6.78 -9.57 -13.56
N PHE A 136 5.94 -9.89 -12.58
CA PHE A 136 6.29 -10.78 -11.46
C PHE A 136 5.99 -12.26 -11.75
N THR A 137 5.70 -12.62 -13.01
CA THR A 137 5.46 -14.02 -13.42
C THR A 137 6.63 -14.93 -13.04
N GLY A 138 6.28 -16.07 -12.45
CA GLY A 138 7.26 -17.05 -11.92
C GLY A 138 7.69 -16.78 -10.48
N THR A 139 7.19 -15.73 -9.83
CA THR A 139 7.26 -15.59 -8.38
C THR A 139 6.58 -16.77 -7.69
N SER A 140 7.15 -17.25 -6.59
CA SER A 140 6.66 -18.41 -5.85
C SER A 140 5.19 -18.27 -5.47
N PRO A 141 4.44 -19.39 -5.42
CA PRO A 141 3.05 -19.41 -4.96
C PRO A 141 2.90 -18.79 -3.57
N GLN A 142 1.65 -18.49 -3.18
CA GLN A 142 1.31 -18.16 -1.81
C GLN A 142 1.96 -19.15 -0.83
N GLN A 143 2.60 -18.61 0.20
CA GLN A 143 3.28 -19.38 1.24
C GLN A 143 2.29 -19.85 2.32
N PRO A 144 2.55 -20.99 2.97
CA PRO A 144 1.70 -21.50 4.05
C PRO A 144 1.88 -20.77 5.40
N ASN A 145 2.57 -19.62 5.41
CA ASN A 145 2.90 -18.79 6.57
C ASN A 145 2.56 -17.31 6.28
N ASN A 146 3.09 -16.38 7.07
CA ASN A 146 2.77 -14.96 7.01
C ASN A 146 3.63 -14.11 6.06
N PHE A 147 4.54 -14.72 5.28
CA PHE A 147 5.41 -14.02 4.33
C PHE A 147 4.70 -13.63 3.02
N ASN A 148 3.37 -13.63 3.00
CA ASN A 148 2.60 -13.20 1.84
C ASN A 148 2.36 -11.68 1.90
N ALA A 149 2.69 -10.97 0.82
CA ALA A 149 2.41 -9.54 0.68
C ALA A 149 1.13 -9.34 -0.16
N PRO A 150 0.08 -8.67 0.36
CA PRO A 150 -1.08 -8.29 -0.44
C PRO A 150 -0.68 -7.46 -1.66
N ARG A 151 -1.45 -7.54 -2.74
CA ARG A 151 -1.16 -6.81 -4.00
C ARG A 151 -0.84 -5.32 -3.77
N ALA A 152 -1.56 -4.65 -2.88
CA ALA A 152 -1.33 -3.24 -2.57
C ALA A 152 0.08 -2.96 -2.03
N VAL A 153 0.65 -3.88 -1.25
CA VAL A 153 2.01 -3.79 -0.71
C VAL A 153 3.05 -3.91 -1.83
N CYS A 154 2.88 -4.87 -2.74
CA CYS A 154 3.74 -4.99 -3.92
C CYS A 154 3.69 -3.72 -4.81
N LEU A 155 2.50 -3.15 -5.02
CA LEU A 155 2.36 -1.88 -5.75
C LEU A 155 3.06 -0.71 -5.05
N ALA A 156 3.04 -0.66 -3.71
CA ALA A 156 3.73 0.35 -2.93
C ALA A 156 5.28 0.20 -3.02
N ALA A 157 5.78 -1.03 -3.00
CA ALA A 157 7.21 -1.31 -3.19
C ALA A 157 7.69 -0.87 -4.58
N VAL A 158 6.93 -1.20 -5.64
CA VAL A 158 7.21 -0.74 -7.00
C VAL A 158 7.20 0.79 -7.07
N LEU A 159 6.18 1.43 -6.50
CA LEU A 159 6.09 2.89 -6.42
C LEU A 159 7.32 3.52 -5.75
N TYR A 160 7.77 2.93 -4.64
CA TYR A 160 8.95 3.39 -3.90
C TYR A 160 10.22 3.27 -4.76
N VAL A 161 10.47 2.13 -5.39
CA VAL A 161 11.65 1.93 -6.26
C VAL A 161 11.67 2.95 -7.41
N PHE A 162 10.55 3.16 -8.11
CA PHE A 162 10.52 4.16 -9.18
C PHE A 162 10.68 5.58 -8.65
N ARG A 163 10.21 5.89 -7.43
CA ARG A 163 10.44 7.19 -6.81
C ARG A 163 11.92 7.43 -6.50
N THR A 164 12.68 6.42 -6.07
CA THR A 164 14.12 6.60 -5.77
C THR A 164 14.96 6.79 -7.03
N LEU A 165 14.47 6.36 -8.19
CA LEU A 165 15.09 6.60 -9.49
C LEU A 165 14.80 8.01 -10.06
N VAL A 166 13.79 8.69 -9.52
CA VAL A 166 13.45 10.06 -9.91
C VAL A 166 14.33 11.06 -9.17
N ASP A 167 15.24 11.68 -9.92
CA ASP A 167 16.13 12.76 -9.47
C ASP A 167 15.43 14.14 -9.58
N ASP A 168 14.27 14.27 -8.95
CA ASP A 168 13.49 15.51 -8.86
C ASP A 168 12.69 15.54 -7.56
N ASP A 169 12.41 16.75 -7.07
CA ASP A 169 11.58 16.96 -5.88
C ASP A 169 10.09 16.95 -6.24
N ILE A 170 9.59 15.74 -6.51
CA ILE A 170 8.16 15.52 -6.75
C ILE A 170 7.45 14.84 -5.57
N PRO A 171 6.19 15.21 -5.29
CA PRO A 171 5.39 14.55 -4.28
C PRO A 171 5.05 13.11 -4.71
N LEU A 172 5.19 12.16 -3.78
CA LEU A 172 4.83 10.77 -4.03
C LEU A 172 3.31 10.62 -4.16
N ASN A 173 2.84 10.16 -5.33
CA ASN A 173 1.42 9.95 -5.58
C ASN A 173 1.19 8.89 -6.67
N ALA A 174 -0.06 8.46 -6.84
CA ALA A 174 -0.44 7.41 -7.80
C ALA A 174 -0.16 7.77 -9.28
N GLY A 175 0.11 9.05 -9.59
CA GLY A 175 0.56 9.47 -10.91
C GLY A 175 1.84 8.76 -11.36
N CYS A 176 2.75 8.45 -10.43
CA CYS A 176 3.97 7.68 -10.69
C CYS A 176 3.72 6.27 -11.24
N LEU A 177 2.55 5.68 -10.96
CA LEU A 177 2.20 4.33 -11.44
C LEU A 177 1.61 4.34 -12.85
N ARG A 178 1.13 5.48 -13.36
CA ARG A 178 0.47 5.54 -14.67
C ARG A 178 1.32 5.09 -15.87
N PRO A 179 2.64 5.30 -15.94
CA PRO A 179 3.47 4.75 -17.02
C PRO A 179 3.90 3.29 -16.78
N LEU A 180 3.44 2.65 -15.70
CA LEU A 180 3.86 1.31 -15.30
C LEU A 180 2.72 0.32 -15.48
N ASP A 181 2.94 -0.71 -16.30
CA ASP A 181 2.07 -1.88 -16.40
C ASP A 181 2.59 -2.96 -15.44
N ILE A 182 1.88 -3.21 -14.34
CA ILE A 182 2.35 -4.09 -13.27
C ILE A 182 1.55 -5.39 -13.27
N VAL A 183 2.23 -6.47 -13.64
CA VAL A 183 1.67 -7.82 -13.72
C VAL A 183 2.11 -8.62 -12.50
N ILE A 184 1.14 -8.95 -11.66
CA ILE A 184 1.33 -9.80 -10.48
C ILE A 184 0.40 -11.01 -10.65
N PRO A 185 0.94 -12.24 -10.73
CA PRO A 185 0.11 -13.44 -10.88
C PRO A 185 -0.79 -13.66 -9.66
N PRO A 186 -2.11 -13.90 -9.85
CA PRO A 186 -3.01 -14.14 -8.73
C PRO A 186 -2.66 -15.45 -8.01
N GLY A 187 -2.62 -15.43 -6.68
CA GLY A 187 -2.27 -16.57 -5.85
C GLY A 187 -0.77 -16.83 -5.69
N CYS A 188 0.09 -15.93 -6.17
CA CYS A 188 1.49 -15.90 -5.76
C CYS A 188 1.64 -15.20 -4.39
N LEU A 189 2.83 -15.27 -3.79
CA LEU A 189 3.07 -14.62 -2.49
C LEU A 189 2.90 -13.08 -2.52
N LEU A 190 2.89 -12.45 -3.70
CA LEU A 190 2.67 -11.00 -3.89
C LEU A 190 1.20 -10.63 -4.22
N ASP A 191 0.33 -11.63 -4.38
CA ASP A 191 -1.12 -11.47 -4.54
C ASP A 191 -1.84 -12.68 -3.91
N PRO A 192 -1.68 -12.89 -2.59
CA PRO A 192 -2.25 -14.02 -1.89
C PRO A 192 -3.78 -13.92 -1.85
N ARG A 193 -4.44 -15.07 -1.71
CA ARG A 193 -5.89 -15.14 -1.54
C ARG A 193 -6.24 -15.17 -0.06
N PRO A 194 -7.29 -14.44 0.37
CA PRO A 194 -7.87 -14.67 1.67
C PRO A 194 -8.21 -16.17 1.86
N PRO A 195 -7.97 -16.75 3.04
CA PRO A 195 -7.61 -16.09 4.30
C PRO A 195 -6.12 -16.24 4.70
N ALA A 196 -5.19 -16.18 3.74
CA ALA A 196 -3.76 -16.28 4.03
C ALA A 196 -3.28 -15.25 5.09
N ALA A 197 -2.33 -15.63 5.92
CA ALA A 197 -1.57 -14.70 6.76
C ALA A 197 -0.67 -13.80 5.90
N VAL A 198 -0.54 -12.53 6.28
CA VAL A 198 0.11 -11.48 5.47
C VAL A 198 0.98 -10.50 6.26
N VAL A 199 1.04 -10.57 7.58
CA VAL A 199 1.63 -9.52 8.41
C VAL A 199 3.12 -9.29 8.12
N ALA A 200 3.89 -10.36 7.91
CA ALA A 200 5.32 -10.27 7.59
C ALA A 200 5.55 -9.79 6.14
N GLY A 201 4.54 -9.93 5.27
CA GLY A 201 4.57 -9.41 3.91
C GLY A 201 4.80 -7.90 3.82
N ASN A 202 4.47 -7.15 4.88
CA ASN A 202 4.67 -5.69 4.92
C ASN A 202 6.11 -5.24 5.21
N VAL A 203 6.97 -6.12 5.75
CA VAL A 203 8.31 -5.73 6.22
C VAL A 203 9.41 -6.65 5.71
N GLU A 204 9.14 -7.94 5.51
CA GLU A 204 10.13 -8.92 5.07
C GLU A 204 10.07 -9.24 3.57
N THR A 205 8.89 -9.05 2.96
CA THR A 205 8.64 -9.45 1.55
C THR A 205 8.62 -8.27 0.57
N SER A 206 8.24 -7.07 1.04
CA SER A 206 7.97 -5.88 0.22
C SER A 206 9.20 -5.03 -0.07
#